data_AF-A0A7S0Q995-F1
#
_entry.id   AF-A0A7S0Q995-F1
#
_cell.length_a   1.000
_cell.length_b   1.000
_cell.length_c   1.000
_cell.angle_alpha   90.00
_cell.angle_beta   90.00
_cell.angle_gamma   90.00
#
_symmetry.space_group_name_H-M   'P 1'
#
loop_
_entity.id
_entity.type
_entity.pdbx_description
1 polymer ?
#
loop_
_entity_poly.entity_id
_entity_poly.type
_entity_poly.pdbx_seq_one_letter_code
_entity_poly.pdbx_strand_id
1 'polypeptide(L)'
;RRSMRTSGSAEDSLRRKPALARAYLQARLRASPHSNVIDVLAVTDAEGTTVATGTPLSWPPGVAARVLINELALSCERYCHADTDSNDASRRQRLSRLKIGVSADRGECSYMEDEHVVHAPLNAGFAFVCVYDGHGGSHASQFCRERLHFNVMATGAFARGDAQAALLEGFLKTEADLLREQNLGHEELLRGRRGCSEGGTSRVGEARDPNEMRTKLLEAEAA
;
A
#
# COMPACT_ATOMS: atom_id res chain seq x y z
N ARG A 1 23.38 41.34 -7.06
CA ARG A 1 23.46 39.86 -6.93
C ARG A 1 22.20 39.40 -6.19
N ARG A 2 21.29 38.71 -6.88
CA ARG A 2 20.00 38.22 -6.33
C ARG A 2 20.27 37.13 -5.30
N SER A 3 19.73 37.28 -4.10
CA SER A 3 19.74 36.25 -3.06
C SER A 3 18.63 35.24 -3.36
N MET A 4 19.02 33.99 -3.62
CA MET A 4 18.11 32.85 -3.79
C MET A 4 17.53 32.50 -2.41
N ARG A 5 16.22 32.71 -2.22
CA ARG A 5 15.48 32.08 -1.13
C ARG A 5 15.20 30.64 -1.53
N THR A 6 15.71 29.71 -0.75
CA THR A 6 15.40 28.29 -0.85
C THR A 6 13.91 28.09 -0.54
N SER A 7 13.23 27.40 -1.44
CA SER A 7 11.85 26.93 -1.27
C SER A 7 11.83 25.90 -0.14
N GLY A 8 11.36 26.30 1.04
CA GLY A 8 10.99 25.35 2.09
C GLY A 8 9.87 24.44 1.59
N SER A 9 10.09 23.13 1.68
CA SER A 9 9.10 22.09 1.37
C SER A 9 7.75 22.41 2.04
N ALA A 10 6.65 22.16 1.33
CA ALA A 10 5.29 22.32 1.85
C ALA A 10 5.07 21.56 3.19
N GLU A 11 5.86 20.52 3.44
CA GLU A 11 5.91 19.75 4.69
C GLU A 11 6.25 20.61 5.91
N ASP A 12 7.17 21.57 5.75
CA ASP A 12 7.67 22.40 6.85
C ASP A 12 6.69 23.54 7.20
N SER A 13 5.88 23.97 6.23
CA SER A 13 4.85 25.00 6.44
C SER A 13 3.62 24.47 7.19
N LEU A 14 3.24 23.21 6.95
CA LEU A 14 2.09 22.57 7.62
C LEU A 14 2.42 22.12 9.05
N ARG A 15 3.64 21.64 9.32
CA ARG A 15 4.13 21.34 10.68
C ARG A 15 4.11 22.56 11.61
N ARG A 16 4.27 23.77 11.06
CA ARG A 16 4.36 25.03 11.82
C ARG A 16 3.01 25.66 12.16
N LYS A 17 1.87 25.03 11.85
CA LYS A 17 0.54 25.54 12.20
C LYS A 17 -0.04 24.77 13.40
N PRO A 18 0.25 25.20 14.65
CA PRO A 18 -0.15 24.47 15.86
C PRO A 18 -1.67 24.27 15.99
N ALA A 19 -2.48 25.13 15.38
CA ALA A 19 -3.93 24.99 15.36
C ALA A 19 -4.40 23.74 14.59
N LEU A 20 -3.83 23.46 13.41
CA LEU A 20 -4.18 22.28 12.62
C LEU A 20 -3.73 21.00 13.32
N ALA A 21 -2.48 20.98 13.79
CA ALA A 21 -1.93 19.84 14.52
C ALA A 21 -2.76 19.53 15.78
N ARG A 22 -3.15 20.56 16.54
CA ARG A 22 -4.00 20.41 17.73
C ARG A 22 -5.40 19.92 17.37
N ALA A 23 -6.06 20.49 16.35
CA ALA A 23 -7.38 20.07 15.92
C ALA A 23 -7.37 18.61 15.43
N TYR A 24 -6.36 18.23 14.65
CA TYR A 24 -6.15 16.86 14.18
C TYR A 24 -5.93 15.88 15.33
N LEU A 25 -5.04 16.19 16.28
CA LEU A 25 -4.77 15.34 17.44
C LEU A 25 -5.98 15.22 18.36
N GLN A 26 -6.72 16.31 18.59
CA GLN A 26 -7.96 16.28 19.38
C GLN A 26 -9.03 15.42 18.74
N ALA A 27 -9.18 15.48 17.41
CA ALA A 27 -10.13 14.65 16.69
C ALA A 27 -9.71 13.17 16.71
N ARG A 28 -8.40 12.88 16.61
CA ARG A 28 -7.85 11.52 16.75
C ARG A 28 -8.03 10.94 18.15
N LEU A 29 -7.89 11.74 19.21
CA LEU A 29 -8.08 11.30 20.60
C LEU A 29 -9.55 11.04 20.97
N ARG A 30 -10.50 11.60 20.20
CA ARG A 30 -11.94 11.30 20.35
C ARG A 30 -12.33 9.94 19.76
N ALA A 31 -11.46 9.34 18.93
CA ALA A 31 -11.65 7.98 18.45
C ALA A 31 -11.63 7.02 19.65
N SER A 32 -12.71 6.26 19.84
CA SER A 32 -12.89 5.44 21.05
C SER A 32 -12.13 4.11 20.93
N PRO A 33 -11.46 3.62 22.00
CA PRO A 33 -10.66 2.39 21.96
C PRO A 33 -11.50 1.13 22.23
N HIS A 34 -12.65 1.00 21.56
CA HIS A 34 -13.46 -0.22 21.65
C HIS A 34 -13.06 -1.20 20.54
N SER A 35 -12.86 -2.47 20.90
CA SER A 35 -12.19 -3.51 20.08
C SER A 35 -12.87 -3.87 18.75
N ASN A 36 -14.09 -3.37 18.51
CA ASN A 36 -14.92 -3.69 17.35
C ASN A 36 -15.29 -2.47 16.49
N VAL A 37 -14.70 -1.31 16.78
CA VAL A 37 -14.99 -0.05 16.11
C VAL A 37 -13.70 0.56 15.56
N ILE A 38 -13.64 0.77 14.25
CA ILE A 38 -12.58 1.52 13.59
C ILE A 38 -13.10 2.93 13.34
N ASP A 39 -12.53 3.88 14.07
CA ASP A 39 -12.82 5.30 13.92
C ASP A 39 -11.78 5.89 12.93
N VAL A 40 -12.22 6.21 11.71
CA VAL A 40 -11.38 6.79 10.64
C VAL A 40 -11.53 8.29 10.64
N LEU A 41 -10.42 9.02 10.73
CA LEU A 41 -10.45 10.47 10.61
C LEU A 41 -10.73 10.88 9.16
N ALA A 42 -11.74 11.71 8.98
CA ALA A 42 -12.21 12.20 7.69
C ALA A 42 -12.31 13.73 7.69
N VAL A 43 -11.95 14.35 6.58
CA VAL A 43 -12.26 15.75 6.29
C VAL A 43 -13.56 15.77 5.50
N THR A 44 -14.54 16.53 5.95
CA THR A 44 -15.87 16.63 5.34
C THR A 44 -16.19 18.05 4.90
N ASP A 45 -17.03 18.17 3.87
CA ASP A 45 -17.63 19.44 3.48
C ASP A 45 -18.82 19.80 4.39
N ALA A 46 -19.50 20.91 4.08
CA ALA A 46 -20.65 21.39 4.85
C ALA A 46 -21.84 20.43 4.76
N GLU A 47 -21.92 19.65 3.68
CA GLU A 47 -22.93 18.64 3.41
C GLU A 47 -22.62 17.30 4.12
N GLY A 48 -21.45 17.16 4.74
CA GLY A 48 -21.01 15.95 5.44
C GLY A 48 -20.40 14.88 4.53
N THR A 49 -20.09 15.23 3.28
CA THR A 49 -19.43 14.34 2.31
C THR A 49 -17.94 14.27 2.59
N THR A 50 -17.37 13.06 2.58
CA THR A 50 -15.94 12.83 2.76
C THR A 50 -15.12 13.42 1.62
N VAL A 51 -14.29 14.42 1.91
CA VAL A 51 -13.37 15.08 0.97
C VAL A 51 -11.96 14.48 1.03
N ALA A 52 -11.53 14.04 2.21
CA ALA A 52 -10.25 13.36 2.40
C ALA A 52 -10.29 12.47 3.65
N THR A 53 -9.39 11.50 3.75
CA THR A 53 -9.21 10.66 4.96
C THR A 53 -7.73 10.56 5.31
N GLY A 54 -7.43 10.17 6.55
CA GLY A 54 -6.04 9.91 6.97
C GLY A 54 -5.32 11.16 7.46
N THR A 55 -3.99 11.16 7.37
CA THR A 55 -3.15 12.24 7.91
C THR A 55 -3.20 13.49 7.05
N PRO A 56 -2.93 14.69 7.60
CA PRO A 56 -2.95 15.93 6.82
C PRO A 56 -1.95 15.95 5.65
N LEU A 57 -0.93 15.09 5.69
CA LEU A 57 0.06 14.93 4.63
C LEU A 57 -0.48 14.13 3.43
N SER A 58 -1.43 13.22 3.67
CA SER A 58 -2.08 12.42 2.63
C SER A 58 -3.23 13.16 1.93
N TRP A 59 -3.65 14.32 2.44
CA TRP A 59 -4.79 15.04 1.88
C TRP A 59 -4.41 15.74 0.57
N PRO A 60 -5.37 15.85 -0.37
CA PRO A 60 -5.19 16.64 -1.58
C PRO A 60 -4.73 18.08 -1.29
N PRO A 61 -3.94 18.70 -2.18
CA PRO A 61 -3.50 20.08 -2.02
C PRO A 61 -4.65 21.04 -1.71
N GLY A 62 -4.46 21.91 -0.72
CA GLY A 62 -5.45 22.90 -0.31
C GLY A 62 -6.45 22.43 0.75
N VAL A 63 -6.66 21.12 0.95
CA VAL A 63 -7.60 20.60 1.95
C VAL A 63 -7.23 21.08 3.36
N ALA A 64 -5.96 20.99 3.75
CA ALA A 64 -5.50 21.45 5.06
C ALA A 64 -5.70 22.96 5.27
N ALA A 65 -5.59 23.77 4.21
CA ALA A 65 -5.85 25.22 4.29
C ALA A 65 -7.34 25.50 4.49
N ARG A 66 -8.21 24.76 3.79
CA ARG A 66 -9.68 24.84 3.90
C ARG A 66 -10.19 24.39 5.27
N VAL A 67 -9.56 23.38 5.88
CA VAL A 67 -9.81 23.00 7.28
C VAL A 67 -9.46 24.14 8.25
N LEU A 68 -8.32 24.81 8.03
CA LEU A 68 -7.87 25.91 8.89
C LEU A 68 -8.75 27.17 8.84
N ILE A 69 -9.43 27.40 7.71
CA ILE A 69 -10.38 28.50 7.55
C ILE A 69 -11.83 28.08 7.82
N ASN A 70 -12.04 26.90 8.44
CA ASN A 70 -13.36 26.32 8.75
C ASN A 70 -14.29 26.15 7.54
N GLU A 71 -13.74 26.06 6.33
CA GLU A 71 -14.52 25.71 5.14
C GLU A 71 -14.77 24.20 5.07
N LEU A 72 -13.81 23.41 5.56
CA LEU A 72 -13.94 21.96 5.74
C LEU A 72 -13.86 21.60 7.22
N ALA A 73 -14.60 20.56 7.61
CA ALA A 73 -14.63 20.08 8.98
C ALA A 73 -13.77 18.81 9.15
N LEU A 74 -13.18 18.64 10.34
CA LEU A 74 -12.65 17.35 10.75
C LEU A 74 -13.76 16.55 11.43
N SER A 75 -13.99 15.35 10.92
CA SER A 75 -14.99 14.40 11.39
C SER A 75 -14.35 13.04 11.61
N CYS A 76 -15.08 12.16 12.29
CA CYS A 76 -14.67 10.79 12.49
C CYS A 76 -15.76 9.88 11.94
N GLU A 77 -15.43 9.14 10.89
CA GLU A 77 -16.30 8.11 10.35
C GLU A 77 -16.10 6.82 11.13
N ARG A 78 -17.20 6.36 11.73
CA ARG A 78 -17.22 5.17 12.54
C ARG A 78 -17.55 3.94 11.71
N TYR A 79 -16.65 2.99 11.67
CA TYR A 79 -16.83 1.69 11.03
C TYR A 79 -16.96 0.60 12.09
N CYS A 80 -18.15 0.03 12.24
CA CYS A 80 -18.38 -1.15 13.07
C CYS A 80 -18.15 -2.43 12.25
N HIS A 81 -17.55 -3.44 12.88
CA HIS A 81 -17.48 -4.77 12.29
C HIS A 81 -18.90 -5.35 12.21
N ALA A 82 -19.38 -5.65 11.00
CA ALA A 82 -20.68 -6.31 10.83
C ALA A 82 -20.52 -7.83 10.96
N ASP A 83 -21.38 -8.47 11.75
CA ASP A 83 -21.40 -9.93 12.01
C ASP A 83 -21.32 -10.77 10.73
N THR A 84 -20.67 -11.93 10.88
CA THR A 84 -20.42 -12.91 9.82
C THR A 84 -21.68 -13.69 9.45
N ASP A 85 -22.44 -13.21 8.46
CA ASP A 85 -23.43 -14.03 7.75
C ASP A 85 -22.80 -14.68 6.51
N SER A 86 -23.04 -15.98 6.37
CA SER A 86 -22.31 -16.93 5.54
C SER A 86 -22.74 -17.03 4.06
N ASN A 87 -23.55 -16.09 3.55
CA ASN A 87 -24.05 -16.14 2.16
C ASN A 87 -23.15 -15.40 1.16
N ASP A 88 -22.83 -16.02 0.02
CA ASP A 88 -21.94 -15.52 -1.05
C ASP A 88 -22.45 -14.23 -1.73
N ALA A 89 -23.76 -14.14 -1.97
CA ALA A 89 -24.38 -12.92 -2.53
C ALA A 89 -24.24 -11.72 -1.56
N SER A 90 -24.43 -11.97 -0.26
CA SER A 90 -24.23 -10.98 0.80
C SER A 90 -22.76 -10.58 0.92
N ARG A 91 -21.82 -11.51 0.71
CA ARG A 91 -20.37 -11.22 0.70
C ARG A 91 -19.99 -10.28 -0.45
N ARG A 92 -20.44 -10.55 -1.68
CA ARG A 92 -20.18 -9.66 -2.83
C ARG A 92 -20.75 -8.25 -2.62
N GLN A 93 -21.98 -8.15 -2.12
CA GLN A 93 -22.61 -6.86 -1.80
C GLN A 93 -21.91 -6.10 -0.66
N ARG A 94 -21.34 -6.80 0.33
CA ARG A 94 -20.53 -6.18 1.38
C ARG A 94 -19.20 -5.67 0.85
N LEU A 95 -18.54 -6.46 0.00
CA LEU A 95 -17.27 -6.07 -0.61
C LEU A 95 -17.43 -4.91 -1.60
N SER A 96 -18.56 -4.79 -2.30
CA SER A 96 -18.86 -3.61 -3.11
C SER A 96 -19.05 -2.33 -2.29
N ARG A 97 -19.22 -2.45 -0.96
CA ARG A 97 -19.30 -1.32 0.00
C ARG A 97 -18.02 -1.17 0.82
N LEU A 98 -17.01 -2.00 0.59
CA LEU A 98 -15.75 -1.94 1.34
C LEU A 98 -15.03 -0.64 0.99
N LYS A 99 -14.80 0.19 2.00
CA LYS A 99 -13.96 1.38 1.90
C LYS A 99 -12.63 1.07 2.56
N ILE A 100 -11.53 1.26 1.84
CA ILE A 100 -10.18 0.99 2.33
C ILE A 100 -9.38 2.29 2.23
N GLY A 101 -8.80 2.69 3.35
CA GLY A 101 -7.85 3.81 3.41
C GLY A 101 -6.48 3.28 3.83
N VAL A 102 -5.41 3.87 3.28
CA VAL A 102 -4.05 3.57 3.69
C VAL A 102 -3.36 4.84 4.13
N SER A 103 -2.60 4.74 5.22
CA SER A 103 -1.70 5.79 5.70
C SER A 103 -0.42 5.12 6.13
N ALA A 104 0.71 5.72 5.76
CA ALA A 104 2.01 5.25 6.17
C ALA A 104 2.88 6.46 6.53
N ASP A 105 3.69 6.30 7.58
CA ASP A 105 4.54 7.35 8.12
C ASP A 105 5.90 6.73 8.48
N ARG A 106 6.96 7.26 7.88
CA ARG A 106 8.34 6.84 8.17
C ARG A 106 8.74 7.15 9.62
N GLY A 107 8.08 8.13 10.25
CA GLY A 107 8.48 8.63 11.56
C GLY A 107 9.89 9.22 11.54
N GLU A 108 10.68 8.88 12.57
CA GLU A 108 12.06 9.33 12.75
C GLU A 108 13.11 8.46 12.03
N CYS A 109 12.69 7.36 11.40
CA CYS A 109 13.61 6.49 10.67
C CYS A 109 14.23 7.21 9.46
N SER A 110 15.47 6.83 9.13
CA SER A 110 16.22 7.41 8.00
C SER A 110 15.63 7.05 6.65
N TYR A 111 15.02 5.88 6.53
CA TYR A 111 14.33 5.38 5.35
C TYR A 111 13.04 4.65 5.76
N MET A 112 12.12 4.46 4.81
CA MET A 112 10.86 3.74 5.02
C MET A 112 10.98 2.38 4.34
N GLU A 113 10.95 1.30 5.13
CA GLU A 113 11.01 -0.09 4.61
C GLU A 113 9.63 -0.75 4.56
N ASP A 114 8.64 -0.17 5.24
CA ASP A 114 7.27 -0.64 5.23
C ASP A 114 6.65 -0.50 3.83
N GLU A 115 5.90 -1.53 3.45
CA GLU A 115 5.10 -1.54 2.23
C GLU A 115 3.68 -1.98 2.55
N HIS A 116 2.75 -1.71 1.64
CA HIS A 116 1.38 -2.18 1.77
C HIS A 116 0.80 -2.52 0.40
N VAL A 117 -0.22 -3.36 0.38
CA VAL A 117 -1.01 -3.62 -0.81
C VAL A 117 -2.50 -3.56 -0.47
N VAL A 118 -3.25 -2.96 -1.38
CA VAL A 118 -4.72 -3.02 -1.41
C VAL A 118 -5.10 -3.51 -2.79
N HIS A 119 -5.49 -4.77 -2.88
CA HIS A 119 -5.97 -5.40 -4.11
C HIS A 119 -7.44 -5.79 -3.90
N ALA A 120 -8.35 -4.91 -4.32
CA ALA A 120 -9.79 -5.06 -4.13
C ALA A 120 -10.53 -4.86 -5.46
N PRO A 121 -10.44 -5.83 -6.40
CA PRO A 121 -11.11 -5.72 -7.69
C PRO A 121 -12.63 -5.64 -7.52
N LEU A 122 -13.26 -4.76 -8.32
CA LEU A 122 -14.71 -4.58 -8.30
C LEU A 122 -15.41 -5.89 -8.64
N ASN A 123 -16.45 -6.24 -7.87
CA ASN A 123 -17.29 -7.43 -8.07
C ASN A 123 -16.58 -8.79 -7.96
N ALA A 124 -15.32 -8.84 -7.55
CA ALA A 124 -14.57 -10.09 -7.49
C ALA A 124 -14.94 -11.00 -6.31
N GLY A 125 -15.70 -10.50 -5.33
CA GLY A 125 -16.09 -11.28 -4.16
C GLY A 125 -14.95 -11.55 -3.16
N PHE A 126 -13.80 -10.90 -3.35
CA PHE A 126 -12.71 -10.86 -2.38
C PHE A 126 -12.01 -9.51 -2.37
N ALA A 127 -11.23 -9.27 -1.32
CA ALA A 127 -10.23 -8.20 -1.27
C ALA A 127 -9.00 -8.75 -0.55
N PHE A 128 -7.81 -8.42 -1.04
CA PHE A 128 -6.54 -8.72 -0.42
C PHE A 128 -5.92 -7.42 0.08
N VAL A 129 -5.69 -7.35 1.39
CA VAL A 129 -5.07 -6.19 2.04
C VAL A 129 -3.95 -6.71 2.92
N CYS A 130 -2.75 -6.16 2.79
CA CYS A 130 -1.60 -6.58 3.58
C CYS A 130 -0.66 -5.40 3.84
N VAL A 131 0.01 -5.45 4.99
CA VAL A 131 1.08 -4.53 5.39
C VAL A 131 2.33 -5.37 5.61
N TYR A 132 3.44 -4.92 5.05
CA TYR A 132 4.74 -5.56 5.11
C TYR A 132 5.67 -4.65 5.91
N ASP A 133 6.10 -5.10 7.08
CA ASP A 133 7.11 -4.41 7.89
C ASP A 133 8.49 -4.88 7.41
N GLY A 134 9.25 -3.97 6.78
CA GLY A 134 10.56 -4.27 6.23
C GLY A 134 11.66 -4.16 7.27
N HIS A 135 12.67 -5.04 7.20
CA HIS A 135 13.85 -4.95 8.06
C HIS A 135 15.12 -5.34 7.32
N GLY A 136 16.13 -4.46 7.35
CA GLY A 136 17.44 -4.71 6.73
C GLY A 136 17.47 -4.43 5.22
N GLY A 137 16.56 -3.57 4.76
CA GLY A 137 16.35 -3.19 3.37
C GLY A 137 14.86 -3.29 2.98
N SER A 138 14.41 -2.42 2.07
CA SER A 138 13.03 -2.43 1.57
C SER A 138 12.75 -3.49 0.48
N HIS A 139 13.76 -4.28 0.09
CA HIS A 139 13.61 -5.18 -1.06
C HIS A 139 12.60 -6.31 -0.81
N ALA A 140 12.64 -6.95 0.37
CA ALA A 140 11.73 -8.05 0.69
C ALA A 140 10.26 -7.57 0.80
N SER A 141 10.03 -6.43 1.46
CA SER A 141 8.70 -5.83 1.58
C SER A 141 8.14 -5.40 0.21
N GLN A 142 8.98 -4.80 -0.64
CA GLN A 142 8.61 -4.45 -2.02
C GLN A 142 8.27 -5.68 -2.86
N PHE A 143 9.09 -6.73 -2.78
CA PHE A 143 8.85 -7.99 -3.49
C PHE A 143 7.52 -8.63 -3.06
N CYS A 144 7.25 -8.66 -1.76
CA CYS A 144 6.00 -9.16 -1.22
C CYS A 144 4.80 -8.32 -1.70
N ARG A 145 4.90 -6.98 -1.69
CA ARG A 145 3.87 -6.07 -2.24
C ARG A 145 3.54 -6.43 -3.69
N GLU A 146 4.55 -6.74 -4.50
CA GLU A 146 4.39 -6.98 -5.93
C GLU A 146 3.90 -8.38 -6.28
N ARG A 147 4.23 -9.40 -5.49
CA ARG A 147 4.02 -10.81 -5.90
C ARG A 147 3.12 -11.63 -4.99
N LEU A 148 3.07 -11.36 -3.69
CA LEU A 148 2.42 -12.26 -2.74
C LEU A 148 0.94 -12.48 -3.08
N HIS A 149 0.20 -11.40 -3.29
CA HIS A 149 -1.23 -11.47 -3.57
C HIS A 149 -1.52 -12.24 -4.86
N PHE A 150 -0.74 -12.05 -5.93
CA PHE A 150 -0.87 -12.84 -7.16
C PHE A 150 -0.56 -14.31 -6.94
N ASN A 151 0.50 -14.61 -6.17
CA ASN A 151 0.86 -15.99 -5.85
C ASN A 151 -0.24 -16.69 -5.05
N VAL A 152 -0.89 -16.00 -4.10
CA VAL A 152 -2.05 -16.54 -3.36
C VAL A 152 -3.24 -16.79 -4.30
N MET A 153 -3.59 -15.82 -5.15
CA MET A 153 -4.73 -15.92 -6.08
C MET A 153 -4.52 -16.99 -7.17
N ALA A 154 -3.28 -17.28 -7.54
CA ALA A 154 -2.93 -18.30 -8.52
C ALA A 154 -3.05 -19.74 -7.98
N THR A 155 -3.26 -19.93 -6.67
CA THR A 155 -3.36 -21.26 -6.07
C THR A 155 -4.69 -21.93 -6.43
N GLY A 156 -4.67 -23.26 -6.59
CA GLY A 156 -5.90 -24.04 -6.72
C GLY A 156 -6.76 -23.97 -5.44
N ALA A 157 -6.14 -23.77 -4.29
CA ALA A 157 -6.83 -23.59 -3.01
C ALA A 157 -7.68 -22.31 -2.99
N PHE A 158 -7.17 -21.20 -3.54
CA PHE A 158 -7.92 -19.95 -3.65
C PHE A 158 -9.19 -20.13 -4.49
N ALA A 159 -9.08 -20.80 -5.64
CA ALA A 159 -10.22 -21.08 -6.52
C ALA A 159 -11.30 -21.95 -5.84
N ARG A 160 -10.93 -22.79 -4.86
CA ARG A 160 -11.87 -23.60 -4.06
C ARG A 160 -12.43 -22.87 -2.84
N GLY A 161 -11.99 -21.63 -2.58
CA GLY A 161 -12.35 -20.86 -1.40
C GLY A 161 -11.64 -21.31 -0.11
N ASP A 162 -10.60 -22.12 -0.21
CA ASP A 162 -9.77 -22.53 0.92
C ASP A 162 -8.67 -21.47 1.16
N ALA A 163 -9.04 -20.44 1.91
CA ALA A 163 -8.16 -19.31 2.18
C ALA A 163 -6.88 -19.70 2.95
N GLN A 164 -6.97 -20.68 3.86
CA GLN A 164 -5.82 -21.08 4.67
C GLN A 164 -4.75 -21.76 3.80
N ALA A 165 -5.15 -22.74 2.99
CA ALA A 165 -4.23 -23.41 2.08
C ALA A 165 -3.70 -22.45 1.01
N ALA A 166 -4.55 -21.56 0.47
CA ALA A 166 -4.15 -20.55 -0.51
C ALA A 166 -3.07 -19.61 0.01
N LEU A 167 -3.22 -19.13 1.24
CA LEU A 167 -2.22 -18.29 1.89
C LEU A 167 -0.91 -19.07 2.08
N LEU A 168 -0.96 -20.28 2.65
CA LEU A 168 0.24 -21.08 2.87
C LEU A 168 1.00 -21.33 1.56
N GLU A 169 0.32 -21.81 0.52
CA GLU A 169 0.92 -22.08 -0.79
C GLU A 169 1.49 -20.80 -1.43
N GLY A 170 0.74 -19.69 -1.36
CA GLY A 170 1.17 -18.40 -1.90
C GLY A 170 2.41 -17.83 -1.19
N PHE A 171 2.49 -17.94 0.14
CA PHE A 171 3.67 -17.55 0.91
C PHE A 171 4.89 -18.40 0.56
N LEU A 172 4.74 -19.74 0.55
CA LEU A 172 5.84 -20.66 0.19
C LEU A 172 6.39 -20.37 -1.21
N LYS A 173 5.50 -20.13 -2.18
CA LYS A 173 5.91 -19.75 -3.53
C LYS A 173 6.65 -18.40 -3.55
N THR A 174 6.14 -17.41 -2.84
CA THR A 174 6.74 -16.07 -2.78
C THR A 174 8.12 -16.10 -2.16
N GLU A 175 8.31 -16.84 -1.07
CA GLU A 175 9.60 -17.04 -0.43
C GLU A 175 10.60 -17.72 -1.38
N ALA A 176 10.20 -18.80 -2.04
CA ALA A 176 11.06 -19.49 -3.00
C ALA A 176 11.48 -18.59 -4.17
N ASP A 177 10.57 -17.76 -4.68
CA ASP A 177 10.85 -16.80 -5.75
C ASP A 177 11.79 -15.68 -5.28
N LEU A 178 11.61 -15.16 -4.06
CA LEU A 178 12.48 -14.15 -3.45
C LEU A 178 13.91 -14.67 -3.27
N LEU A 179 14.06 -15.86 -2.68
CA LEU A 179 15.37 -16.50 -2.50
C LEU A 179 16.08 -16.75 -3.83
N ARG A 180 15.33 -17.14 -4.87
CA ARG A 180 15.89 -17.30 -6.22
C ARG A 180 16.42 -15.98 -6.78
N GLU A 181 15.66 -14.90 -6.65
CA GLU A 181 16.06 -13.57 -7.14
C GLU A 181 17.30 -13.05 -6.41
N GLN A 182 17.36 -13.21 -5.09
CA GLN A 182 18.51 -12.82 -4.28
C GLN A 182 19.77 -13.63 -4.66
N ASN A 183 19.63 -14.93 -4.88
CA ASN A 183 20.75 -15.78 -5.30
C ASN A 183 21.27 -15.40 -6.69
N LEU A 184 20.39 -15.07 -7.63
CA LEU A 184 20.80 -14.61 -8.97
C LEU A 184 21.55 -13.27 -8.90
N GLY A 185 21.05 -12.31 -8.12
CA GLY A 185 21.75 -11.03 -7.91
C GLY A 185 23.12 -11.21 -7.26
N HIS A 186 23.24 -12.15 -6.30
CA HIS A 186 24.52 -12.47 -5.68
C HIS A 186 25.50 -13.10 -6.68
N GLU A 187 25.05 -14.05 -7.51
CA GLU A 187 25.88 -14.66 -8.55
C GLU A 187 26.37 -13.62 -9.58
N GLU A 188 25.51 -12.68 -9.97
CA GLU A 188 25.87 -11.59 -10.89
C GLU A 188 26.93 -10.67 -10.28
N LEU A 189 26.79 -10.30 -9.01
CA LEU A 189 27.80 -9.52 -8.27
C LEU A 189 29.15 -10.25 -8.20
N LEU A 190 29.14 -11.56 -7.94
CA LEU A 190 30.36 -12.39 -7.92
C LEU A 190 31.01 -12.52 -9.30
N ARG A 191 30.21 -12.52 -10.38
CA ARG A 191 30.73 -12.50 -11.76
C ARG A 191 31.31 -11.14 -12.13
N GLY A 192 30.65 -10.04 -11.77
CA GLY A 192 31.13 -8.68 -11.99
C GLY A 192 32.48 -8.40 -11.28
N ARG A 193 32.68 -8.94 -10.08
CA ARG A 193 33.97 -8.88 -9.36
C ARG A 193 35.09 -9.72 -9.99
N ARG A 194 34.75 -10.80 -10.71
CA ARG A 194 35.72 -11.64 -11.44
C ARG A 194 36.03 -11.11 -12.85
N GLY A 195 35.23 -10.18 -13.37
CA GLY A 195 35.39 -9.59 -14.71
C GLY A 195 36.42 -8.45 -14.84
N CYS A 196 37.16 -8.09 -13.78
CA CYS A 196 38.25 -7.11 -13.85
C CYS A 196 39.58 -7.68 -14.36
N SER A 197 39.61 -8.93 -14.84
CA SER A 197 40.75 -9.46 -15.60
C SER A 197 40.25 -10.08 -16.91
N GLU A 198 40.75 -9.50 -18.00
CA GLU A 198 40.76 -10.01 -19.38
C GLU A 198 39.55 -9.72 -20.26
N GLY A 199 39.83 -8.94 -21.31
CA GLY A 199 38.90 -8.61 -22.37
C GLY A 199 38.55 -9.80 -23.25
N GLY A 200 37.29 -9.84 -23.68
CA GLY A 200 36.79 -10.81 -24.65
C GLY A 200 35.36 -10.46 -25.04
N THR A 201 35.18 -10.04 -26.28
CA THR A 201 33.88 -9.71 -26.88
C THR A 201 33.03 -10.97 -27.08
N SER A 202 31.82 -11.05 -26.52
CA SER A 202 30.79 -11.96 -27.05
C SER A 202 29.37 -11.63 -26.60
N ARG A 203 28.59 -11.21 -27.61
CA ARG A 203 27.13 -11.32 -27.85
C ARG A 203 26.19 -11.43 -26.64
N VAL A 204 25.44 -10.34 -26.46
CA VAL A 204 24.28 -10.19 -25.58
C VAL A 204 23.15 -11.11 -26.07
N GLY A 205 22.67 -12.00 -25.21
CA GLY A 205 21.38 -12.68 -25.36
C GLY A 205 20.30 -11.85 -24.65
N GLU A 206 19.21 -11.56 -25.36
CA GLU A 206 18.11 -10.72 -24.92
C GLU A 206 17.47 -11.22 -23.60
N ALA A 207 17.36 -10.31 -22.63
CA ALA A 207 16.57 -10.50 -21.42
C ALA A 207 15.08 -10.48 -21.77
N ARG A 208 14.31 -11.45 -21.26
CA ARG A 208 12.85 -11.46 -21.41
C ARG A 208 12.24 -10.31 -20.62
N ASP A 209 11.43 -9.51 -21.31
CA ASP A 209 10.79 -8.29 -20.82
C ASP A 209 9.75 -8.60 -19.72
N PRO A 210 9.90 -8.05 -18.49
CA PRO A 210 8.92 -8.16 -17.41
C PRO A 210 7.50 -7.70 -17.78
N ASN A 211 7.35 -6.88 -18.84
CA ASN A 211 6.06 -6.41 -19.32
C ASN A 211 5.23 -7.51 -20.01
N GLU A 212 5.85 -8.63 -20.41
CA GLU A 212 5.19 -9.74 -21.11
C GLU A 212 4.24 -10.55 -20.21
N MET A 213 4.45 -10.57 -18.89
CA MET A 213 3.51 -11.19 -17.94
C MET A 213 2.29 -10.31 -17.70
N ARG A 214 2.45 -8.98 -17.73
CA ARG A 214 1.36 -8.02 -17.53
C ARG A 214 0.38 -8.03 -18.71
N THR A 215 0.87 -8.16 -19.93
CA THR A 215 0.03 -8.29 -21.13
C THR A 215 -0.73 -9.60 -21.18
N LYS A 216 -0.10 -10.72 -20.80
CA LYS A 216 -0.77 -12.03 -20.74
C LYS A 216 -1.87 -12.13 -19.69
N LEU A 217 -1.78 -11.38 -18.59
CA LEU A 217 -2.83 -11.29 -17.57
C LEU A 217 -4.01 -10.40 -18.02
N LEU A 218 -3.73 -9.26 -18.65
CA LEU A 218 -4.76 -8.36 -19.18
C LEU A 218 -5.58 -8.99 -20.32
N GLU A 219 -4.95 -9.83 -21.15
CA GLU A 219 -5.66 -10.58 -22.20
C GLU A 219 -6.54 -11.70 -21.64
N ALA A 220 -6.20 -12.25 -20.46
CA ALA A 220 -7.00 -13.27 -19.78
C ALA A 220 -8.18 -12.69 -18.99
N GLU A 221 -8.12 -11.41 -18.58
CA GLU A 221 -9.24 -10.70 -17.92
C GLU A 221 -10.26 -10.10 -18.90
N ALA A 222 -9.94 -10.05 -20.20
CA ALA A 222 -10.80 -9.51 -21.25
C ALA A 222 -11.64 -10.56 -22.01
N ALA A 223 -11.54 -11.84 -21.63
CA ALA A 223 -12.26 -12.98 -22.22
C ALA A 223 -13.30 -13.55 -21.24
#